data_AF-M1NIK9-F1
#
_entry.id   AF-M1NIK9-F1
#
_cell.length_a   1.000
_cell.length_b   1.000
_cell.length_c   1.000
_cell.angle_alpha   90.00
_cell.angle_beta   90.00
_cell.angle_gamma   90.00
#
_symmetry.space_group_name_H-M   'P 1'
#
loop_
_entity.id
_entity.type
_entity.pdbx_description
1 polymer ?
#
loop_
_entity_poly.entity_id
_entity_poly.type
_entity_poly.pdbx_seq_one_letter_code
_entity_poly.pdbx_strand_id
1 'polypeptide(L)'
;MPTYRLQPVRAGRYWWAVFGVTAIVLLLPAIINLAVPDRTSATDEVRLGTLGYDWEVPVPDPQGEGEVLTCAKSTGSISGHAWDCDGVLLQSIIAEGGTEPDRTLRRMVRALDLFPPAENAPILREGDARMLIDPEWGTIGLSLEGDDEREDLTMVAVISGRGPQTAPLADAVWRAYTGSPLPGIVREEIRMRENPMTPWGSTGAFNLEGIDV
;
A
#
# COMPACT_ATOMS: atom_id res chain seq x y z
N MET A 1 -41.74 -34.23 -63.11
CA MET A 1 -41.13 -34.76 -61.86
C MET A 1 -41.45 -33.77 -60.75
N PRO A 2 -42.10 -34.18 -59.64
CA PRO A 2 -42.35 -33.26 -58.54
C PRO A 2 -41.05 -33.02 -57.78
N THR A 3 -40.63 -31.75 -57.68
CA THR A 3 -39.42 -31.32 -56.98
C THR A 3 -39.70 -31.28 -55.48
N TYR A 4 -39.01 -32.11 -54.69
CA TYR A 4 -39.10 -32.12 -53.24
C TYR A 4 -38.62 -30.77 -52.68
N ARG A 5 -39.53 -29.97 -52.10
CA ARG A 5 -39.17 -28.76 -51.36
C ARG A 5 -39.01 -29.11 -49.89
N LEU A 6 -37.79 -29.00 -49.38
CA LEU A 6 -37.51 -29.01 -47.94
C LEU A 6 -38.29 -27.86 -47.30
N GLN A 7 -39.40 -28.16 -46.61
CA GLN A 7 -40.02 -27.18 -45.73
C GLN A 7 -39.05 -26.93 -44.57
N PRO A 8 -38.69 -25.68 -44.26
CA PRO A 8 -37.83 -25.39 -43.13
C PRO A 8 -38.56 -25.86 -41.86
N VAL A 9 -37.94 -26.80 -41.15
CA VAL A 9 -38.42 -27.25 -39.85
C VAL A 9 -38.56 -26.01 -38.99
N ARG A 10 -39.75 -25.77 -38.41
CA ARG A 10 -40.02 -24.59 -37.58
C ARG A 10 -39.16 -24.64 -36.31
N ALA A 11 -37.90 -24.22 -36.44
CA ALA A 11 -36.89 -24.25 -35.38
C ALA A 11 -37.00 -23.05 -34.42
N GLY A 12 -37.95 -22.13 -34.66
CA GLY A 12 -38.13 -20.90 -33.87
C GLY A 12 -38.30 -21.17 -32.38
N ARG A 13 -38.98 -22.26 -32.00
CA ARG A 13 -39.13 -22.66 -30.58
C ARG A 13 -37.80 -23.03 -29.93
N TYR A 14 -36.91 -23.71 -30.65
CA TYR A 14 -35.58 -24.07 -30.14
C TYR A 14 -34.68 -22.85 -30.04
N TRP A 15 -34.77 -21.93 -31.00
CA TRP A 15 -34.06 -20.66 -30.94
C TRP A 15 -34.47 -19.82 -29.74
N TRP A 16 -35.77 -19.70 -29.46
CA TRP A 16 -36.26 -19.01 -28.26
C TRP A 16 -35.81 -19.68 -26.96
N ALA A 17 -35.79 -21.01 -26.93
CA ALA A 17 -35.29 -21.74 -25.77
C ALA A 17 -33.79 -21.48 -25.52
N VAL A 18 -32.97 -21.52 -26.58
CA VAL A 18 -31.53 -21.22 -26.50
C VAL A 18 -31.31 -19.77 -26.05
N PHE A 19 -31.99 -18.79 -26.65
CA PHE A 19 -31.87 -17.39 -26.23
C PHE A 19 -32.31 -17.17 -24.78
N GLY A 20 -33.40 -17.80 -24.34
CA GLY A 20 -33.87 -17.70 -22.97
C GLY A 20 -32.88 -18.26 -21.96
N VAL A 21 -32.35 -19.46 -22.22
CA VAL A 21 -31.33 -20.08 -21.35
C VAL A 21 -30.06 -19.23 -21.32
N THR A 22 -29.59 -18.77 -22.47
CA THR A 22 -28.41 -17.90 -22.56
C THR A 22 -28.63 -16.58 -21.82
N ALA A 23 -29.80 -15.96 -21.94
CA ALA A 23 -30.13 -14.73 -21.21
C ALA A 23 -30.12 -14.97 -19.69
N ILE A 24 -30.66 -16.10 -19.22
CA ILE A 24 -30.63 -16.46 -17.80
C ILE A 24 -29.18 -16.63 -17.32
N VAL A 25 -28.36 -17.37 -18.07
CA VAL A 25 -26.95 -17.60 -17.72
C VAL A 25 -26.16 -16.29 -17.69
N LEU A 26 -26.41 -15.38 -18.63
CA LEU A 26 -25.74 -14.08 -18.70
C LEU A 26 -26.23 -13.09 -17.64
N LEU A 27 -27.49 -13.18 -17.22
CA LEU A 27 -28.04 -12.34 -16.15
C LEU A 27 -27.74 -12.89 -14.76
N LEU A 28 -27.41 -14.18 -14.63
CA LEU A 28 -27.13 -14.82 -13.36
C LEU A 28 -26.08 -14.06 -12.53
N PRO A 29 -24.92 -13.62 -13.07
CA PRO A 29 -23.94 -12.86 -12.31
C PRO A 29 -24.48 -11.52 -11.80
N ALA A 30 -25.30 -10.82 -12.60
CA ALA A 30 -25.90 -9.55 -12.19
C ALA A 30 -26.95 -9.74 -11.08
N ILE A 31 -27.75 -10.81 -11.16
CA ILE A 31 -28.74 -11.18 -10.14
C ILE A 31 -28.03 -11.58 -8.85
N ILE A 32 -26.96 -12.39 -8.94
CA ILE A 32 -26.13 -12.77 -7.80
C ILE A 32 -25.51 -11.51 -7.18
N ASN A 33 -24.95 -10.61 -7.98
CA ASN A 33 -24.34 -9.37 -7.49
C ASN A 33 -25.34 -8.46 -6.76
N LEU A 34 -26.61 -8.44 -7.16
CA LEU A 34 -27.65 -7.67 -6.48
C LEU A 34 -28.05 -8.28 -5.12
N ALA A 35 -27.89 -9.59 -4.96
CA ALA A 35 -28.26 -10.33 -3.75
C ALA A 35 -27.09 -10.51 -2.77
N VAL A 36 -25.85 -10.33 -3.24
CA VAL A 36 -24.66 -10.33 -2.38
C VAL A 36 -24.51 -8.93 -1.81
N PRO A 37 -24.70 -8.72 -0.48
CA PRO A 37 -24.39 -7.43 0.12
C PRO A 37 -22.92 -7.11 -0.15
N ASP A 38 -22.61 -5.83 -0.40
CA ASP A 38 -21.23 -5.36 -0.49
C ASP A 38 -20.49 -5.94 0.71
N ARG A 39 -19.49 -6.78 0.45
CA ARG A 39 -18.57 -7.15 1.50
C ARG A 39 -17.87 -5.86 1.85
N THR A 40 -18.28 -5.21 2.95
CA THR A 40 -17.36 -4.39 3.71
C THR A 40 -16.10 -5.22 3.81
N SER A 41 -15.07 -4.77 3.09
CA SER A 41 -13.77 -5.43 2.99
C SER A 41 -13.44 -5.97 4.37
N ALA A 42 -13.10 -7.25 4.52
CA ALA A 42 -12.78 -7.78 5.83
C ALA A 42 -11.68 -6.89 6.42
N THR A 43 -12.09 -6.08 7.40
CA THR A 43 -11.23 -5.12 8.06
C THR A 43 -10.47 -5.89 9.12
N ASP A 44 -9.14 -5.86 9.03
CA ASP A 44 -8.25 -6.52 9.97
C ASP A 44 -7.40 -5.43 10.67
N GLU A 45 -6.97 -5.72 11.89
CA GLU A 45 -5.97 -4.92 12.59
C GLU A 45 -4.67 -4.88 11.77
N VAL A 46 -4.10 -3.67 11.65
CA VAL A 46 -2.86 -3.45 10.92
C VAL A 46 -1.69 -3.86 11.83
N ARG A 47 -1.10 -5.01 11.51
CA ARG A 47 0.05 -5.55 12.21
C ARG A 47 1.17 -5.82 11.22
N LEU A 48 2.19 -4.97 11.23
CA LEU A 48 3.34 -5.07 10.33
C LEU A 48 4.08 -6.37 10.61
N GLY A 49 4.38 -7.12 9.56
CA GLY A 49 5.00 -8.43 9.61
C GLY A 49 4.97 -9.11 8.24
N THR A 50 5.28 -10.39 8.22
CA THR A 50 5.11 -11.28 7.07
C THR A 50 4.66 -12.65 7.54
N LEU A 51 3.80 -13.30 6.77
CA LEU A 51 3.41 -14.69 7.00
C LEU A 51 4.64 -15.61 7.12
N GLY A 52 4.71 -16.35 8.22
CA GLY A 52 5.80 -17.28 8.50
C GLY A 52 6.88 -16.75 9.45
N TYR A 53 6.77 -15.50 9.90
CA TYR A 53 7.57 -14.94 10.99
C TYR A 53 6.66 -14.57 12.15
N ASP A 54 7.11 -14.81 13.39
CA ASP A 54 6.38 -14.45 14.61
C ASP A 54 6.62 -12.99 15.05
N TRP A 55 7.36 -12.22 14.26
CA TRP A 55 7.64 -10.81 14.53
C TRP A 55 6.56 -9.93 13.90
N GLU A 56 5.69 -9.39 14.76
CA GLU A 56 4.61 -8.50 14.37
C GLU A 56 4.63 -7.20 15.19
N VAL A 57 4.46 -6.06 14.52
CA VAL A 57 4.38 -4.73 15.15
C VAL A 57 2.99 -4.13 14.89
N PRO A 58 2.14 -3.94 15.92
CA PRO A 58 0.84 -3.31 15.75
C PRO A 58 1.00 -1.82 15.42
N VAL A 59 0.23 -1.32 14.46
CA VAL A 59 0.23 0.10 14.09
C VAL A 59 -0.81 0.82 14.95
N PRO A 60 -0.44 1.85 15.71
CA PRO A 60 -1.39 2.61 16.54
C PRO A 60 -2.36 3.38 15.65
N ASP A 61 -3.61 3.52 16.12
CA ASP A 61 -4.61 4.30 15.41
C ASP A 61 -4.25 5.81 15.43
N PRO A 62 -4.03 6.45 14.26
CA PRO A 62 -3.75 7.87 14.18
C PRO A 62 -4.93 8.77 14.58
N GLN A 63 -6.17 8.26 14.52
CA GLN A 63 -7.41 8.98 14.82
C GLN A 63 -7.83 8.83 16.28
N GLY A 64 -7.28 7.83 16.99
CA GLY A 64 -7.56 7.57 18.40
C GLY A 64 -8.95 6.99 18.66
N GLU A 65 -9.58 6.40 17.65
CA GLU A 65 -10.87 5.70 17.76
C GLU A 65 -10.68 4.29 18.35
N GLY A 66 -9.48 3.71 18.20
CA GLY A 66 -9.05 2.44 18.80
C GLY A 66 -7.59 2.44 19.28
N GLU A 67 -7.14 1.29 19.80
CA GLU A 67 -5.73 1.07 20.20
C GLU A 67 -4.84 0.75 18.98
N VAL A 68 -5.38 -0.04 18.03
CA VAL A 68 -4.71 -0.47 16.81
C VAL A 68 -5.51 -0.01 15.59
N LEU A 69 -4.82 0.50 14.58
CA LEU A 69 -5.40 0.90 13.31
C LEU A 69 -6.06 -0.31 12.64
N THR A 70 -7.28 -0.12 12.13
CA THR A 70 -8.04 -1.15 11.42
C THR A 70 -8.24 -0.69 9.98
N CYS A 71 -7.81 -1.52 9.02
CA CYS A 71 -7.92 -1.20 7.59
C CYS A 71 -8.46 -2.39 6.79
N ALA A 72 -8.97 -2.13 5.58
CA ALA A 72 -9.41 -3.18 4.68
C ALA A 72 -8.22 -4.04 4.26
N LYS A 73 -8.32 -5.37 4.38
CA LYS A 73 -7.28 -6.25 3.88
C LYS A 73 -7.18 -6.15 2.34
N SER A 74 -6.00 -5.84 1.83
CA SER A 74 -5.75 -5.79 0.40
C SER A 74 -5.38 -7.17 -0.13
N THR A 75 -6.08 -7.64 -1.15
CA THR A 75 -5.78 -8.90 -1.85
C THR A 75 -4.66 -8.76 -2.88
N GLY A 76 -4.09 -7.55 -3.03
CA GLY A 76 -3.07 -7.23 -4.03
C GLY A 76 -1.63 -7.56 -3.62
N SER A 77 -1.39 -8.05 -2.39
CA SER A 77 -0.03 -8.40 -1.96
C SER A 77 0.46 -9.67 -2.65
N ILE A 78 1.59 -9.57 -3.34
CA ILE A 78 2.33 -10.71 -3.91
C ILE A 78 3.21 -11.37 -2.84
N SER A 79 3.61 -10.62 -1.80
CA SER A 79 4.55 -11.07 -0.76
C SER A 79 4.38 -10.24 0.51
N GLY A 80 3.86 -10.85 1.58
CA GLY A 80 3.64 -10.21 2.87
C GLY A 80 2.19 -9.83 3.14
N HIS A 81 1.99 -8.91 4.08
CA HIS A 81 0.67 -8.38 4.41
C HIS A 81 0.45 -7.05 3.69
N ALA A 82 -0.77 -6.81 3.22
CA ALA A 82 -1.16 -5.51 2.67
C ALA A 82 -2.55 -5.10 3.14
N TRP A 83 -2.71 -3.79 3.36
CA TRP A 83 -3.94 -3.16 3.77
C TRP A 83 -4.21 -1.93 2.91
N ASP A 84 -5.48 -1.68 2.64
CA ASP A 84 -5.99 -0.46 2.03
C ASP A 84 -6.65 0.37 3.15
N CYS A 85 -5.99 1.48 3.49
CA CYS A 85 -6.44 2.45 4.48
C CYS A 85 -6.97 3.68 3.75
N ASP A 86 -8.24 3.65 3.35
CA ASP A 86 -8.94 4.74 2.65
C ASP A 86 -8.25 5.23 1.36
N GLY A 87 -7.78 4.29 0.53
CA GLY A 87 -7.10 4.58 -0.73
C GLY A 87 -5.58 4.77 -0.60
N VAL A 88 -5.03 4.57 0.61
CA VAL A 88 -3.60 4.45 0.86
C VAL A 88 -3.24 2.98 1.05
N LEU A 89 -2.36 2.47 0.21
CA LEU A 89 -1.87 1.10 0.29
C LEU A 89 -0.69 1.03 1.26
N LEU A 90 -0.82 0.23 2.31
CA LEU A 90 0.26 -0.14 3.22
C LEU A 90 0.63 -1.60 2.96
N GLN A 91 1.90 -1.86 2.67
CA GLN A 91 2.46 -3.19 2.51
C GLN A 91 3.56 -3.41 3.53
N SER A 92 3.63 -4.59 4.12
CA SER A 92 4.68 -4.98 5.05
C SER A 92 5.34 -6.28 4.61
N ILE A 93 6.67 -6.32 4.71
CA ILE A 93 7.46 -7.53 4.51
C ILE A 93 8.62 -7.61 5.50
N ILE A 94 8.98 -8.82 5.94
CA ILE A 94 10.25 -9.07 6.63
C ILE A 94 11.26 -9.58 5.60
N ALA A 95 12.41 -8.91 5.55
CA ALA A 95 13.52 -9.26 4.68
C ALA A 95 14.75 -9.66 5.50
N GLU A 96 15.48 -10.66 5.02
CA GLU A 96 16.84 -10.91 5.47
C GLU A 96 17.75 -9.81 4.88
N GLY A 97 18.27 -8.97 5.77
CA GLY A 97 18.96 -7.73 5.42
C GLY A 97 20.41 -7.67 5.87
N GLY A 98 20.76 -8.41 6.93
CA GLY A 98 22.11 -8.39 7.53
C GLY A 98 22.60 -6.96 7.81
N THR A 99 23.90 -6.71 7.63
CA THR A 99 24.59 -5.47 8.03
C THR A 99 24.40 -4.27 7.08
N GLU A 100 23.55 -4.36 6.06
CA GLU A 100 23.31 -3.27 5.08
C GLU A 100 21.82 -2.83 5.04
N PRO A 101 21.29 -2.26 6.13
CA PRO A 101 19.85 -1.99 6.28
C PRO A 101 19.33 -0.93 5.30
N ASP A 102 20.10 0.11 4.99
CA ASP A 102 19.71 1.13 4.00
C ASP A 102 19.56 0.55 2.59
N ARG A 103 20.46 -0.38 2.22
CA ARG A 103 20.41 -1.07 0.94
C ARG A 103 19.21 -2.00 0.89
N THR A 104 18.92 -2.68 1.99
CA THR A 104 17.76 -3.55 2.14
C THR A 104 16.46 -2.76 2.01
N LEU A 105 16.33 -1.61 2.68
CA LEU A 105 15.19 -0.71 2.54
C LEU A 105 14.99 -0.30 1.08
N ARG A 106 16.03 0.22 0.41
CA ARG A 106 15.93 0.59 -1.01
C ARG A 106 15.56 -0.59 -1.91
N ARG A 107 16.13 -1.77 -1.65
CA ARG A 107 15.80 -2.99 -2.42
C ARG A 107 14.32 -3.34 -2.27
N MET A 108 13.80 -3.31 -1.05
CA MET A 108 12.43 -3.73 -0.76
C MET A 108 11.39 -2.70 -1.20
N VAL A 109 11.65 -1.40 -1.04
CA VAL A 109 10.77 -0.36 -1.59
C VAL A 109 10.67 -0.51 -3.11
N ARG A 110 11.80 -0.75 -3.80
CA ARG A 110 11.80 -1.00 -5.25
C ARG A 110 11.09 -2.29 -5.67
N ALA A 111 11.02 -3.28 -4.78
CA ALA A 111 10.33 -4.54 -5.06
C ALA A 111 8.82 -4.44 -4.83
N LEU A 112 8.39 -3.63 -3.87
CA LEU A 112 6.99 -3.52 -3.44
C LEU A 112 6.24 -2.37 -4.13
N ASP A 113 6.95 -1.37 -4.66
CA ASP A 113 6.34 -0.23 -5.31
C ASP A 113 6.50 -0.26 -6.84
N LEU A 114 5.45 0.18 -7.53
CA LEU A 114 5.39 0.23 -9.00
C LEU A 114 6.27 1.36 -9.56
N PHE A 115 6.44 2.44 -8.81
CA PHE A 115 7.21 3.61 -9.19
C PHE A 115 8.33 3.84 -8.18
N PRO A 116 9.44 3.10 -8.30
CA PRO A 116 10.49 3.11 -7.31
C PRO A 116 11.12 4.51 -7.12
N PRO A 117 11.54 4.84 -5.90
CA PRO A 117 12.28 6.06 -5.60
C PRO A 117 13.59 6.16 -6.38
N ALA A 118 14.03 7.40 -6.58
CA ALA A 118 15.38 7.69 -7.08
C ALA A 118 16.45 7.00 -6.21
N GLU A 119 17.52 6.51 -6.86
CA GLU A 119 18.56 5.73 -6.17
C GLU A 119 19.28 6.50 -5.05
N ASN A 120 19.27 7.84 -5.13
CA ASN A 120 19.87 8.76 -4.18
C ASN A 120 18.87 9.46 -3.26
N ALA A 121 17.59 9.03 -3.22
CA ALA A 121 16.59 9.61 -2.32
C ALA A 121 17.11 9.59 -0.86
N PRO A 122 17.02 10.69 -0.10
CA PRO A 122 17.57 10.76 1.25
C PRO A 122 16.92 9.71 2.17
N ILE A 123 17.72 9.17 3.08
CA ILE A 123 17.25 8.27 4.14
C ILE A 123 17.45 8.95 5.47
N LEU A 124 16.35 9.17 6.18
CA LEU A 124 16.34 9.56 7.59
C LEU A 124 16.62 8.32 8.45
N ARG A 125 17.42 8.49 9.50
CA ARG A 125 17.82 7.42 10.42
C ARG A 125 17.55 7.84 11.86
N GLU A 126 16.90 6.98 12.62
CA GLU A 126 16.64 7.16 14.05
C GLU A 126 16.76 5.80 14.76
N GLY A 127 17.87 5.59 15.47
CA GLY A 127 18.21 4.28 16.01
C GLY A 127 18.22 3.20 14.93
N ASP A 128 17.45 2.15 15.16
CA ASP A 128 17.28 1.00 14.26
C ASP A 128 16.19 1.20 13.20
N ALA A 129 15.55 2.38 13.19
CA ALA A 129 14.54 2.77 12.22
C ALA A 129 15.13 3.64 11.11
N ARG A 130 14.68 3.39 9.88
CA ARG A 130 15.01 4.20 8.69
C ARG A 130 13.75 4.59 7.94
N MET A 131 13.80 5.74 7.31
CA MET A 131 12.72 6.23 6.45
C MET A 131 13.30 6.77 5.15
N LEU A 132 12.74 6.30 4.05
CA LEU A 132 12.97 6.78 2.70
C LEU A 132 11.68 7.41 2.20
N ILE A 133 11.80 8.59 1.59
CA ILE A 133 10.66 9.31 1.03
C ILE A 133 10.93 9.50 -0.45
N ASP A 134 9.98 9.05 -1.27
CA ASP A 134 9.95 9.38 -2.67
C ASP A 134 9.09 10.62 -2.92
N PRO A 135 9.72 11.78 -3.17
CA PRO A 135 8.99 12.97 -3.56
C PRO A 135 8.22 12.81 -4.87
N GLU A 136 8.64 11.99 -5.82
CA GLU A 136 8.04 12.03 -7.16
C GLU A 136 6.68 11.32 -7.19
N TRP A 137 6.58 10.17 -6.53
CA TRP A 137 5.41 9.30 -6.59
C TRP A 137 4.61 9.21 -5.28
N GLY A 138 5.08 9.87 -4.21
CA GLY A 138 4.40 9.89 -2.92
C GLY A 138 4.55 8.61 -2.11
N THR A 139 5.58 7.82 -2.42
CA THR A 139 5.91 6.57 -1.75
C THR A 139 6.76 6.83 -0.51
N ILE A 140 6.42 6.21 0.62
CA ILE A 140 7.21 6.27 1.84
C ILE A 140 7.60 4.85 2.21
N GLY A 141 8.90 4.59 2.26
CA GLY A 141 9.46 3.34 2.77
C GLY A 141 9.95 3.55 4.19
N LEU A 142 9.54 2.68 5.11
CA LEU A 142 10.05 2.64 6.47
C LEU A 142 10.65 1.26 6.73
N SER A 143 11.73 1.20 7.50
CA SER A 143 12.25 -0.09 7.96
C SER A 143 12.70 -0.04 9.41
N LEU A 144 12.58 -1.17 10.08
CA LEU A 144 13.06 -1.41 11.44
C LEU A 144 13.97 -2.64 11.42
N GLU A 145 15.19 -2.52 11.93
CA GLU A 145 16.04 -3.70 12.18
C GLU A 145 15.52 -4.49 13.38
N GLY A 146 15.62 -5.82 13.29
CA GLY A 146 15.33 -6.69 14.42
C GLY A 146 16.46 -6.68 15.45
N ASP A 147 16.11 -7.00 16.68
CA ASP A 147 17.00 -7.14 17.82
C ASP A 147 17.20 -8.62 18.22
N ASP A 148 18.26 -8.90 18.98
CA ASP A 148 18.58 -10.21 19.56
C ASP A 148 18.52 -11.37 18.54
N GLU A 149 17.49 -12.22 18.62
CA GLU A 149 17.30 -13.37 17.74
C GLU A 149 16.90 -12.97 16.30
N ARG A 150 16.70 -11.68 16.05
CA ARG A 150 16.23 -11.10 14.79
C ARG A 150 17.23 -10.12 14.17
N GLU A 151 18.47 -10.08 14.64
CA GLU A 151 19.52 -9.17 14.13
C GLU A 151 19.73 -9.25 12.60
N ASP A 152 19.49 -10.41 12.00
CA ASP A 152 19.61 -10.60 10.54
C ASP A 152 18.35 -10.17 9.74
N LEU A 153 17.28 -9.81 10.45
CA LEU A 153 15.98 -9.47 9.89
C LEU A 153 15.74 -7.96 9.89
N THR A 154 15.08 -7.50 8.85
CA THR A 154 14.61 -6.12 8.72
C THR A 154 13.15 -6.14 8.31
N MET A 155 12.30 -5.56 9.16
CA MET A 155 10.90 -5.30 8.80
C MET A 155 10.86 -4.07 7.90
N VAL A 156 10.15 -4.16 6.79
CA VAL A 156 9.99 -3.06 5.83
C VAL A 156 8.50 -2.82 5.61
N ALA A 157 8.08 -1.57 5.79
CA ALA A 157 6.74 -1.10 5.48
C ALA A 157 6.82 -0.11 4.30
N VAL A 158 5.97 -0.28 3.30
CA VAL A 158 5.89 0.60 2.14
C VAL A 158 4.48 1.16 2.07
N ILE A 159 4.39 2.48 2.07
CA ILE A 159 3.14 3.24 1.99
C ILE A 159 3.11 3.92 0.63
N SER A 160 2.11 3.58 -0.18
CA SER A 160 1.89 4.16 -1.51
C SER A 160 0.49 4.76 -1.56
N GLY A 161 0.37 6.02 -1.96
CA GLY A 161 -0.91 6.72 -2.01
C GLY A 161 -0.80 8.14 -2.55
N ARG A 162 -1.93 8.82 -2.71
CA ARG A 162 -1.94 10.20 -3.22
C ARG A 162 -1.60 11.20 -2.11
N GLY A 163 -0.34 11.63 -2.09
CA GLY A 163 0.12 12.82 -1.35
C GLY A 163 -0.31 12.85 0.13
N PRO A 164 -0.98 13.92 0.61
CA PRO A 164 -1.13 14.22 2.04
C PRO A 164 -1.87 13.15 2.87
N GLN A 165 -2.56 12.21 2.22
CA GLN A 165 -3.24 11.08 2.89
C GLN A 165 -2.24 10.05 3.45
N THR A 166 -1.00 10.00 2.94
CA THR A 166 0.03 9.07 3.43
C THR A 166 0.67 9.53 4.74
N ALA A 167 0.61 10.83 5.06
CA ALA A 167 1.30 11.42 6.22
C ALA A 167 0.84 10.85 7.57
N PRO A 168 -0.48 10.78 7.87
CA PRO A 168 -0.97 10.23 9.13
C PRO A 168 -0.58 8.76 9.30
N LEU A 169 -0.63 7.98 8.21
CA LEU A 169 -0.27 6.57 8.23
C LEU A 169 1.24 6.37 8.41
N ALA A 170 2.06 7.19 7.75
CA ALA A 170 3.50 7.17 7.93
C ALA A 170 3.91 7.56 9.35
N ASP A 171 3.23 8.53 9.97
CA ASP A 171 3.44 8.91 11.37
C ASP A 171 3.03 7.80 12.33
N ALA A 172 1.91 7.12 12.08
CA ALA A 172 1.50 5.96 12.87
C ALA A 172 2.53 4.82 12.81
N VAL A 173 3.01 4.47 11.61
CA VAL A 173 4.05 3.44 11.43
C VAL A 173 5.38 3.87 12.05
N TRP A 174 5.78 5.13 11.90
CA TRP A 174 7.01 5.64 12.51
C TRP A 174 6.96 5.60 14.04
N ARG A 175 5.83 5.99 14.63
CA ARG A 175 5.61 5.86 16.08
C ARG A 175 5.63 4.41 16.52
N ALA A 176 5.09 3.49 15.72
CA ALA A 176 5.15 2.06 16.02
C ALA A 176 6.60 1.55 16.09
N TYR A 177 7.50 2.08 15.24
CA TYR A 177 8.91 1.69 15.20
C TYR A 177 9.78 2.39 16.24
N THR A 178 9.58 3.69 16.47
CA THR A 178 10.49 4.52 17.28
C THR A 178 9.93 4.94 18.63
N GLY A 179 8.62 4.80 18.84
CA GLY A 179 7.91 5.38 19.99
C GLY A 179 7.78 6.91 19.94
N SER A 180 8.33 7.57 18.92
CA SER A 180 8.39 9.02 18.78
C SER A 180 7.58 9.51 17.58
N PRO A 181 6.99 10.72 17.63
CA PRO A 181 6.30 11.29 16.48
C PRO A 181 7.29 11.61 15.36
N LEU A 182 6.78 11.59 14.13
CA LEU A 182 7.56 11.83 12.94
C LEU A 182 8.26 13.20 12.97
N PRO A 183 9.57 13.31 12.68
CA PRO A 183 10.29 14.57 12.78
C PRO A 183 9.66 15.69 11.95
N GLY A 184 9.63 16.91 12.50
CA GLY A 184 8.93 18.05 11.89
C GLY A 184 9.40 18.38 10.46
N ILE A 185 10.67 18.12 10.14
CA ILE A 185 11.25 18.31 8.81
C ILE A 185 10.53 17.45 7.77
N VAL A 186 10.25 16.19 8.11
CA VAL A 186 9.57 15.26 7.20
C VAL A 186 8.07 15.56 7.11
N ARG A 187 7.44 15.91 8.24
CA ARG A 187 6.04 16.34 8.24
C ARG A 187 5.83 17.55 7.33
N GLU A 188 6.79 18.49 7.33
CA GLU A 188 6.76 19.66 6.46
C GLU A 188 6.98 19.28 4.99
N GLU A 189 7.86 18.32 4.69
CA GLU A 189 8.11 17.86 3.32
C GLU A 189 6.91 17.11 2.71
N ILE A 190 6.19 16.34 3.54
CA ILE A 190 4.91 15.72 3.14
C ILE A 190 3.81 16.80 3.02
N ARG A 191 3.78 17.80 3.91
CA ARG A 191 2.76 18.87 3.94
C ARG A 191 2.95 19.94 2.85
N MET A 192 4.17 20.37 2.51
CA MET A 192 4.42 21.39 1.48
C MET A 192 3.90 20.98 0.09
N ARG A 193 3.55 19.70 -0.09
CA ARG A 193 2.90 19.15 -1.29
C ARG A 193 1.37 19.29 -1.29
N GLU A 194 0.79 19.86 -0.22
CA GLU A 194 -0.61 20.31 -0.10
C GLU A 194 -0.98 21.36 -1.17
N ASN A 195 0.00 22.05 -1.77
CA ASN A 195 -0.24 23.12 -2.73
C ASN A 195 0.62 22.96 -4.01
N PRO A 196 0.08 22.46 -5.13
CA PRO A 196 0.79 22.41 -6.41
C PRO A 196 0.98 23.81 -7.06
N MET A 197 0.73 24.91 -6.33
CA MET A 197 0.79 26.27 -6.85
C MET A 197 1.71 27.19 -6.02
N THR A 198 2.97 26.80 -5.86
CA THR A 198 4.07 27.78 -5.76
C THR A 198 4.91 27.72 -7.03
N PRO A 199 4.71 28.64 -7.99
CA PRO A 199 5.57 28.73 -9.14
C PRO A 199 6.85 29.50 -8.72
N TRP A 200 8.00 28.85 -8.87
CA TRP A 200 9.37 29.39 -8.82
C TRP A 200 10.02 29.62 -7.44
N GLY A 201 11.01 28.76 -7.17
CA GLY A 201 12.40 29.17 -6.94
C GLY A 201 12.71 30.02 -5.71
N SER A 202 13.23 29.37 -4.67
CA SER A 202 14.34 29.96 -3.91
C SER A 202 15.39 28.89 -3.61
N THR A 203 16.50 29.02 -4.34
CA THR A 203 17.84 28.71 -3.82
C THR A 203 17.98 29.25 -2.40
N GLY A 204 17.86 28.38 -1.40
CA GLY A 204 18.37 28.60 -0.06
C GLY A 204 19.74 27.98 0.04
N ALA A 205 20.77 28.81 -0.10
CA ALA A 205 22.15 28.44 0.09
C ALA A 205 22.36 27.72 1.44
N PHE A 206 22.98 26.55 1.39
CA PHE A 206 23.64 25.96 2.55
C PHE A 206 24.76 26.93 2.98
N ASN A 207 24.52 27.70 4.03
CA ASN A 207 25.59 28.35 4.77
C ASN A 207 25.75 27.63 6.11
N LEU A 208 26.79 26.80 6.19
CA LEU A 208 27.32 26.24 7.42
C LEU A 208 28.25 27.29 8.04
N GLU A 209 27.68 28.27 8.74
CA GLU A 209 28.44 29.14 9.64
C GLU A 209 27.68 29.22 10.96
N GLY A 210 28.28 28.70 12.03
CA GLY A 210 27.75 28.82 13.40
C GLY A 210 27.81 27.55 14.23
N ILE A 211 28.98 26.89 14.31
CA ILE A 211 29.34 26.10 15.49
C ILE A 211 30.31 26.98 16.27
N ASP A 212 29.81 27.65 17.30
CA ASP A 212 30.66 28.28 18.30
C ASP A 212 30.90 27.31 19.47
N VAL A 213 32.15 27.35 19.92
CA VAL A 213 32.80 26.60 21.00
C VAL A 213 32.29 27.00 22.37
#